data_AF-A0A8H7CXC0-F1
#
_entry.id   AF-A0A8H7CXC0-F1
#
_cell.length_a   1.000
_cell.length_b   1.000
_cell.length_c   1.000
_cell.angle_alpha   90.00
_cell.angle_beta   90.00
_cell.angle_gamma   90.00
#
_symmetry.space_group_name_H-M   'P 1'
#
loop_
_entity.id
_entity.type
_entity.pdbx_description
1 polymer ?
#
loop_
_entity_poly.entity_id
_entity_poly.type
_entity_poly.pdbx_seq_one_letter_code
_entity_poly.pdbx_strand_id
1 'polypeptide(L)'
;MAYTSHSILILFYSVLSACDPFPHRFSLFFWQRYLALWRLQAAPPHSTKRKGGDDGGGGNGIPTVDNAKNPLCKPWYAIRDAIMGGIYHGRCGDPARASIRLAFHDAGTFSLALKAAGRPNGGADGSMLVDPNEVLRPDNNGLQNIVSLLQPLPAQFNVSAGDVLHLAGVLGVLACPGGPAVKTYIGRPAPKNIAPDGLLPNPNSAVKVLTDRFADMGFSIRELMALIGAHSTGKQRFVNPALAGSSFDSTVDIWDVRFYSETQSSTAAPGTFRLNSDVNFSHNATTQKDYNRFVGKQDNWAREYANAHEKMSLLGLDQSTLTDCSEILPQSIDLKDLSTSSSGKQPTNPVIDPVKLEAAIQKYRSIWL
;
A
#
# COMPACT_ATOMS: atom_id res chain seq x y z
N MET A 1 -3.62 -5.99 54.52
CA MET A 1 -2.19 -5.85 54.84
C MET A 1 -1.44 -5.74 53.52
N ALA A 2 -0.73 -4.64 53.34
CA ALA A 2 0.04 -4.28 52.16
C ALA A 2 1.52 -4.63 52.37
N TYR A 3 2.21 -5.07 51.31
CA TYR A 3 3.66 -4.96 51.06
C TYR A 3 3.81 -5.19 49.52
N THR A 4 4.14 -4.25 48.63
CA THR A 4 5.44 -3.58 48.33
C THR A 4 6.62 -4.56 48.33
N SER A 5 7.64 -4.56 47.47
CA SER A 5 8.05 -3.88 46.23
C SER A 5 9.46 -4.45 45.94
N HIS A 6 9.83 -4.58 44.66
CA HIS A 6 11.20 -4.51 44.12
C HIS A 6 12.20 -5.69 44.20
N SER A 7 12.85 -5.88 43.03
CA SER A 7 14.19 -6.42 42.76
C SER A 7 14.33 -7.92 42.47
N ILE A 8 14.61 -8.24 41.20
CA ILE A 8 15.90 -8.81 40.72
C ILE A 8 15.92 -8.74 39.18
N LEU A 9 16.93 -8.04 38.67
CA LEU A 9 17.38 -7.90 37.28
C LEU A 9 18.59 -8.85 37.07
N ILE A 10 19.02 -9.11 35.81
CA ILE A 10 20.32 -9.73 35.37
C ILE A 10 20.23 -11.28 35.19
N LEU A 11 20.43 -11.99 34.06
CA LEU A 11 21.18 -11.89 32.77
C LEU A 11 20.42 -12.72 31.65
N PHE A 12 20.64 -12.66 30.33
CA PHE A 12 21.86 -12.55 29.51
C PHE A 12 21.58 -11.94 28.11
N TYR A 13 22.54 -11.12 27.66
CA TYR A 13 22.74 -10.58 26.30
C TYR A 13 24.05 -11.19 25.75
N SER A 14 24.17 -11.39 24.43
CA SER A 14 25.36 -11.48 23.53
C SER A 14 25.08 -12.52 22.43
N VAL A 15 25.13 -12.23 21.12
CA VAL A 15 26.32 -11.86 20.31
C VAL A 15 25.90 -11.02 19.09
N LEU A 16 26.56 -9.87 18.89
CA LEU A 16 26.63 -9.10 17.64
C LEU A 16 28.02 -8.44 17.56
N SER A 17 28.71 -8.58 16.43
CA SER A 17 29.86 -7.80 15.92
C SER A 17 30.08 -8.30 14.47
N ALA A 18 30.33 -7.55 13.39
CA ALA A 18 30.77 -6.17 13.10
C ALA A 18 30.15 -5.79 11.72
N CYS A 19 29.99 -4.55 11.23
CA CYS A 19 30.82 -3.35 11.26
C CYS A 19 29.92 -2.09 11.20
N ASP A 20 30.29 -1.07 11.96
CA ASP A 20 29.81 0.31 11.91
C ASP A 20 31.05 1.21 12.07
N PRO A 21 31.04 2.47 11.59
CA PRO A 21 31.66 3.50 12.41
C PRO A 21 30.78 4.76 12.57
N PHE A 22 30.75 5.25 13.83
CA PHE A 22 30.30 6.56 14.36
C PHE A 22 28.84 6.71 14.91
N PRO A 23 28.64 7.50 16.00
CA PRO A 23 28.66 6.95 17.35
C PRO A 23 27.31 7.13 18.10
N HIS A 24 27.02 6.17 18.98
CA HIS A 24 25.92 6.21 19.92
C HIS A 24 26.08 7.30 21.00
N ARG A 25 25.19 8.30 21.01
CA ARG A 25 24.73 9.02 22.23
C ARG A 25 23.33 9.63 22.10
N PHE A 26 22.34 8.96 21.53
CA PHE A 26 20.93 9.39 21.65
C PHE A 26 19.99 8.19 21.48
N SER A 27 19.62 7.50 22.57
CA SER A 27 18.68 6.35 22.45
C SER A 27 17.68 6.17 23.61
N LEU A 28 17.86 6.80 24.78
CA LEU A 28 16.92 6.62 25.90
C LEU A 28 15.93 7.79 26.13
N PHE A 29 16.15 8.94 25.50
CA PHE A 29 15.27 10.12 25.66
C PHE A 29 14.09 10.18 24.66
N PHE A 30 14.12 9.41 23.57
CA PHE A 30 13.06 9.43 22.55
C PHE A 30 11.84 8.57 22.93
N TRP A 31 12.06 7.47 23.67
CA TRP A 31 10.98 6.54 24.03
C TRP A 31 10.07 7.05 25.14
N GLN A 32 10.60 7.76 26.15
CA GLN A 32 9.78 8.33 27.24
C GLN A 32 8.97 9.57 26.82
N ARG A 33 9.47 10.39 25.87
CA ARG A 33 8.70 11.54 25.35
C ARG A 33 7.55 11.12 24.44
N TYR A 34 7.68 10.01 23.72
CA TYR A 34 6.59 9.50 22.87
C TYR A 34 5.41 9.00 23.71
N LEU A 35 5.65 8.27 24.80
CA LEU A 35 4.59 7.83 25.71
C LEU A 35 3.91 8.99 26.47
N ALA A 36 4.65 10.06 26.79
CA ALA A 36 4.11 11.23 27.48
C ALA A 36 3.26 12.14 26.56
N LEU A 37 3.64 12.28 25.28
CA LEU A 37 2.83 13.00 24.29
C LEU A 37 1.60 12.21 23.84
N TRP A 38 1.66 10.88 23.83
CA TRP A 38 0.53 10.02 23.44
C TRP A 38 -0.55 9.92 24.52
N ARG A 39 -0.18 9.95 25.81
CA ARG A 39 -1.17 9.98 26.92
C ARG A 39 -1.97 11.28 27.02
N LEU A 40 -1.55 12.36 26.34
CA LEU A 40 -2.30 13.62 26.24
C LEU A 40 -3.19 13.71 24.99
N GLN A 41 -3.12 12.75 24.06
CA GLN A 41 -3.93 12.71 22.83
C GLN A 41 -4.89 11.52 22.74
N ALA A 42 -4.82 10.56 23.66
CA ALA A 42 -5.80 9.48 23.80
C ALA A 42 -7.04 9.94 24.58
N ALA A 43 -7.74 10.96 24.09
CA ALA A 43 -9.18 11.02 24.29
C ALA A 43 -9.82 10.13 23.20
N PRO A 44 -10.80 9.27 23.51
CA PRO A 44 -11.58 8.63 22.45
C PRO A 44 -12.12 9.74 21.54
N PRO A 45 -12.21 9.54 20.21
CA PRO A 45 -12.79 10.55 19.35
C PRO A 45 -14.21 10.82 19.85
N HIS A 46 -14.41 11.96 20.51
CA HIS A 46 -15.72 12.45 20.81
C HIS A 46 -16.42 12.61 19.46
N SER A 47 -17.50 11.86 19.27
CA SER A 47 -18.41 12.09 18.16
C SER A 47 -18.90 13.53 18.24
N THR A 48 -18.29 14.43 17.50
CA THR A 48 -18.88 15.74 17.26
C THR A 48 -20.10 15.47 16.40
N LYS A 49 -21.28 15.51 17.03
CA LYS A 49 -22.55 15.56 16.31
C LYS A 49 -22.44 16.68 15.28
N ARG A 50 -22.31 16.32 13.99
CA ARG A 50 -22.55 17.27 12.90
C ARG A 50 -24.00 17.74 13.08
N LYS A 51 -24.19 19.01 13.42
CA LYS A 51 -25.51 19.64 13.31
C LYS A 51 -25.88 19.56 11.82
N GLY A 52 -26.96 18.85 11.53
CA GLY A 52 -27.56 18.85 10.20
C GLY A 52 -27.95 20.27 9.82
N GLY A 53 -27.26 20.81 8.83
CA GLY A 53 -27.76 21.87 7.97
C GLY A 53 -28.45 21.19 6.80
N ASP A 54 -29.74 21.43 6.68
CA ASP A 54 -30.58 21.01 5.56
C ASP A 54 -30.24 21.91 4.36
N ASP A 55 -29.32 21.45 3.51
CA ASP A 55 -29.07 22.03 2.20
C ASP A 55 -29.37 20.97 1.14
N GLY A 56 -30.54 21.09 0.50
CA GLY A 56 -30.94 20.28 -0.63
C GLY A 56 -29.99 20.46 -1.81
N GLY A 57 -29.08 19.50 -1.99
CA GLY A 57 -28.22 19.34 -3.17
C GLY A 57 -27.42 18.03 -3.05
N GLY A 58 -27.54 17.13 -4.03
CA GLY A 58 -26.95 15.78 -3.99
C GLY A 58 -25.47 15.77 -3.59
N GLY A 59 -25.17 15.27 -2.39
CA GLY A 59 -23.89 15.49 -1.72
C GLY A 59 -22.81 14.44 -2.01
N ASN A 60 -21.73 14.88 -2.68
CA ASN A 60 -20.44 14.18 -2.80
C ASN A 60 -19.62 14.26 -1.49
N GLY A 61 -20.10 13.64 -0.40
CA GLY A 61 -19.39 13.58 0.89
C GLY A 61 -18.63 12.26 1.09
N ILE A 62 -17.55 12.25 1.90
CA ILE A 62 -16.92 10.98 2.31
C ILE A 62 -17.91 10.16 3.16
N PRO A 63 -18.14 8.88 2.83
CA PRO A 63 -18.99 8.01 3.62
C PRO A 63 -18.56 8.00 5.09
N THR A 64 -19.46 8.29 6.01
CA THR A 64 -19.22 8.25 7.46
C THR A 64 -19.73 6.94 8.05
N VAL A 65 -19.42 6.68 9.33
CA VAL A 65 -19.93 5.49 10.04
C VAL A 65 -21.45 5.38 10.03
N ASP A 66 -22.17 6.51 9.95
CA ASP A 66 -23.63 6.55 9.85
C ASP A 66 -24.15 6.14 8.46
N ASN A 67 -23.26 6.10 7.46
CA ASN A 67 -23.57 5.64 6.11
C ASN A 67 -23.36 4.14 5.91
N ALA A 68 -22.90 3.40 6.94
CA ALA A 68 -22.66 1.96 6.86
C ALA A 68 -23.96 1.21 6.52
N LYS A 69 -24.00 0.57 5.35
CA LYS A 69 -25.12 -0.27 4.92
C LYS A 69 -24.99 -1.66 5.50
N ASN A 70 -23.78 -2.18 5.60
CA ASN A 70 -23.48 -3.46 6.22
C ASN A 70 -22.94 -3.25 7.65
N PRO A 71 -23.62 -3.76 8.68
CA PRO A 71 -23.16 -3.66 10.06
C PRO A 71 -21.75 -4.21 10.29
N LEU A 72 -21.32 -5.23 9.52
CA LEU A 72 -19.97 -5.79 9.59
C LEU A 72 -18.89 -4.82 9.09
N CYS A 73 -19.25 -3.89 8.21
CA CYS A 73 -18.34 -2.88 7.67
C CYS A 73 -18.22 -1.65 8.57
N LYS A 74 -19.14 -1.47 9.54
CA LYS A 74 -19.20 -0.29 10.40
C LYS A 74 -17.89 0.02 11.14
N PRO A 75 -17.18 -0.94 11.77
CA PRO A 75 -15.91 -0.66 12.46
C PRO A 75 -14.81 -0.15 11.50
N TRP A 76 -14.88 -0.52 10.23
CA TRP A 76 -13.86 -0.22 9.24
C TRP A 76 -13.84 1.23 8.78
N TYR A 77 -14.90 2.00 9.02
CA TYR A 77 -14.88 3.45 8.82
C TYR A 77 -13.83 4.13 9.71
N ALA A 78 -13.77 3.77 10.99
CA ALA A 78 -12.79 4.36 11.91
C ALA A 78 -11.35 3.94 11.58
N ILE A 79 -11.15 2.69 11.14
CA ILE A 79 -9.84 2.19 10.71
C ILE A 79 -9.38 2.91 9.44
N ARG A 80 -10.28 3.06 8.45
CA ARG A 80 -10.02 3.87 7.26
C ARG A 80 -9.60 5.29 7.64
N ASP A 81 -10.33 5.95 8.53
CA ASP A 81 -10.04 7.33 8.94
C ASP A 81 -8.67 7.42 9.64
N ALA A 82 -8.35 6.44 10.49
CA ALA A 82 -7.05 6.34 11.14
C ALA A 82 -5.90 6.17 10.13
N ILE A 83 -6.08 5.36 9.09
CA ILE A 83 -5.09 5.17 8.02
C ILE A 83 -4.99 6.43 7.16
N MET A 84 -6.11 6.90 6.61
CA MET A 84 -6.13 8.02 5.66
C MET A 84 -5.69 9.35 6.30
N GLY A 85 -6.22 9.68 7.48
CA GLY A 85 -5.89 10.93 8.18
C GLY A 85 -4.65 10.82 9.06
N GLY A 86 -4.57 9.75 9.85
CA GLY A 86 -3.51 9.56 10.83
C GLY A 86 -2.18 9.13 10.23
N ILE A 87 -2.18 8.19 9.27
CA ILE A 87 -0.95 7.61 8.70
C ILE A 87 -0.58 8.29 7.37
N TYR A 88 -1.55 8.49 6.47
CA TYR A 88 -1.28 9.07 5.15
C TYR A 88 -1.39 10.59 5.12
N HIS A 89 -2.04 11.19 6.12
CA HIS A 89 -2.34 12.61 6.17
C HIS A 89 -3.06 13.12 4.90
N GLY A 90 -3.92 12.27 4.33
CA GLY A 90 -4.68 12.54 3.11
C GLY A 90 -3.81 12.82 1.89
N ARG A 91 -2.66 12.15 1.75
CA ARG A 91 -1.74 12.35 0.63
C ARG A 91 -1.20 11.03 0.08
N CYS A 92 -0.87 11.05 -1.21
CA CYS A 92 0.01 10.07 -1.84
C CYS A 92 1.46 10.25 -1.33
N GLY A 93 1.68 9.99 -0.05
CA GLY A 93 2.97 10.12 0.61
C GLY A 93 3.73 8.80 0.65
N ASP A 94 4.91 8.82 1.25
CA ASP A 94 5.72 7.61 1.45
C ASP A 94 4.96 6.50 2.22
N PRO A 95 4.14 6.79 3.25
CA PRO A 95 3.33 5.75 3.90
C PRO A 95 2.27 5.11 2.99
N ALA A 96 1.61 5.90 2.13
CA ALA A 96 0.63 5.38 1.18
C ALA A 96 1.31 4.46 0.15
N ARG A 97 2.40 4.93 -0.47
CA ARG A 97 3.21 4.14 -1.42
C ARG A 97 3.76 2.86 -0.80
N ALA A 98 4.25 2.94 0.44
CA ALA A 98 4.77 1.80 1.17
C ALA A 98 3.68 0.77 1.48
N SER A 99 2.43 1.20 1.71
CA SER A 99 1.30 0.30 1.94
C SER A 99 0.88 -0.45 0.68
N ILE A 100 0.96 0.20 -0.49
CA ILE A 100 0.73 -0.46 -1.79
C ILE A 100 1.77 -1.57 -1.99
N ARG A 101 3.06 -1.26 -1.74
CA ARG A 101 4.13 -2.26 -1.78
C ARG A 101 3.91 -3.37 -0.73
N LEU A 102 3.56 -3.01 0.50
CA LEU A 102 3.34 -3.95 1.60
C LEU A 102 2.26 -4.98 1.26
N ALA A 103 1.15 -4.55 0.65
CA ALA A 103 0.09 -5.45 0.20
C ALA A 103 0.57 -6.49 -0.83
N PHE A 104 1.47 -6.10 -1.74
CA PHE A 104 2.11 -7.05 -2.64
C PHE A 104 3.10 -7.97 -1.93
N HIS A 105 3.89 -7.45 -0.99
CA HIS A 105 4.91 -8.23 -0.28
C HIS A 105 4.33 -9.30 0.65
N ASP A 106 3.16 -9.04 1.25
CA ASP A 106 2.40 -10.05 2.00
C ASP A 106 1.83 -11.11 1.04
N ALA A 107 0.99 -10.68 0.09
CA ALA A 107 0.30 -11.59 -0.83
C ALA A 107 1.21 -12.35 -1.80
N GLY A 108 2.35 -11.75 -2.17
CA GLY A 108 3.28 -12.24 -3.19
C GLY A 108 4.02 -13.52 -2.80
N THR A 109 3.91 -13.93 -1.54
CA THR A 109 4.45 -15.20 -1.02
C THR A 109 3.50 -16.38 -1.21
N PHE A 110 2.35 -16.19 -1.87
CA PHE A 110 1.46 -17.28 -2.27
C PHE A 110 2.04 -18.10 -3.44
N SER A 111 1.91 -19.41 -3.36
CA SER A 111 2.30 -20.36 -4.41
C SER A 111 1.24 -21.45 -4.62
N LEU A 112 0.76 -21.60 -5.86
CA LEU A 112 -0.10 -22.70 -6.26
C LEU A 112 0.64 -24.04 -6.15
N ALA A 113 1.92 -24.08 -6.51
CA ALA A 113 2.76 -25.27 -6.37
C ALA A 113 2.90 -25.72 -4.91
N LEU A 114 3.17 -24.80 -3.97
CA LEU A 114 3.24 -25.14 -2.54
C LEU A 114 1.89 -25.59 -1.99
N LYS A 115 0.80 -24.91 -2.40
CA LYS A 115 -0.57 -25.30 -2.04
C LYS A 115 -0.89 -26.72 -2.51
N ALA A 116 -0.59 -27.05 -3.77
CA ALA A 116 -0.82 -28.38 -4.33
C ALA A 116 0.01 -29.47 -3.64
N ALA A 117 1.23 -29.13 -3.20
CA ALA A 117 2.11 -30.02 -2.45
C ALA A 117 1.78 -30.12 -0.95
N GLY A 118 0.75 -29.41 -0.45
CA GLY A 118 0.42 -29.38 0.97
C GLY A 118 1.51 -28.79 1.87
N ARG A 119 2.36 -27.91 1.33
CA ARG A 119 3.46 -27.26 2.05
C ARG A 119 3.01 -25.92 2.67
N PRO A 120 3.74 -25.41 3.69
CA PRO A 120 3.54 -24.05 4.17
C PRO A 120 3.56 -23.05 3.01
N ASN A 121 2.65 -22.10 3.07
CA ASN A 121 2.38 -21.13 2.01
C ASN A 121 2.09 -19.78 2.66
N GLY A 122 2.38 -18.70 1.95
CA GLY A 122 1.95 -17.36 2.35
C GLY A 122 0.68 -16.94 1.61
N GLY A 123 0.50 -15.64 1.43
CA GLY A 123 -0.66 -15.05 0.77
C GLY A 123 -1.15 -13.81 1.48
N ALA A 124 -2.38 -13.41 1.17
CA ALA A 124 -2.98 -12.18 1.66
C ALA A 124 -3.51 -12.36 3.09
N ASP A 125 -2.62 -12.64 4.06
CA ASP A 125 -2.96 -13.08 5.42
C ASP A 125 -2.47 -12.16 6.54
N GLY A 126 -1.68 -11.14 6.21
CA GLY A 126 -1.14 -10.17 7.16
C GLY A 126 0.03 -10.67 7.99
N SER A 127 0.67 -11.77 7.59
CA SER A 127 1.90 -12.28 8.21
C SER A 127 2.99 -11.22 8.33
N MET A 128 3.07 -10.28 7.37
CA MET A 128 3.96 -9.11 7.43
C MET A 128 3.75 -8.17 8.64
N LEU A 129 2.58 -8.17 9.29
CA LEU A 129 2.34 -7.40 10.52
C LEU A 129 2.53 -8.23 11.80
N VAL A 130 2.62 -9.55 11.69
CA VAL A 130 2.57 -10.49 12.82
C VAL A 130 3.92 -11.17 13.06
N ASP A 131 4.61 -11.60 12.01
CA ASP A 131 5.93 -12.21 12.12
C ASP A 131 7.03 -11.15 12.14
N PRO A 132 7.74 -10.95 13.28
CA PRO A 132 8.81 -9.98 13.38
C PRO A 132 10.02 -10.31 12.50
N ASN A 133 10.17 -11.56 12.05
CA ASN A 133 11.29 -11.97 11.21
C ASN A 133 11.00 -11.71 9.72
N GLU A 134 9.74 -11.81 9.30
CA GLU A 134 9.36 -11.63 7.90
C GLU A 134 9.65 -10.22 7.40
N VAL A 135 9.24 -9.20 8.16
CA VAL A 135 9.52 -7.80 7.80
C VAL A 135 11.03 -7.49 7.79
N LEU A 136 11.87 -8.27 8.48
CA LEU A 136 13.32 -8.07 8.53
C LEU A 136 14.08 -8.76 7.38
N ARG A 137 13.38 -9.50 6.51
CA ARG A 137 14.02 -10.14 5.35
C ARG A 137 14.54 -9.09 4.35
N PRO A 138 15.66 -9.36 3.65
CA PRO A 138 16.27 -8.37 2.75
C PRO A 138 15.36 -7.86 1.62
N ASP A 139 14.48 -8.71 1.10
CA ASP A 139 13.47 -8.36 0.09
C ASP A 139 12.38 -7.41 0.64
N ASN A 140 12.18 -7.38 1.96
CA ASN A 140 11.26 -6.49 2.66
C ASN A 140 11.90 -5.19 3.18
N ASN A 141 13.18 -4.93 2.85
CA ASN A 141 13.87 -3.69 3.23
C ASN A 141 13.07 -2.44 2.81
N GLY A 142 12.85 -1.53 3.76
CA GLY A 142 12.08 -0.31 3.59
C GLY A 142 10.61 -0.38 4.00
N LEU A 143 10.08 -1.57 4.34
CA LEU A 143 8.69 -1.73 4.79
C LEU A 143 8.53 -1.61 6.31
N GLN A 144 9.62 -1.63 7.07
CA GLN A 144 9.60 -1.64 8.55
C GLN A 144 8.83 -0.46 9.13
N ASN A 145 8.98 0.74 8.54
CA ASN A 145 8.29 1.94 9.01
C ASN A 145 6.77 1.88 8.79
N ILE A 146 6.29 1.34 7.66
CA ILE A 146 4.85 1.26 7.43
C ILE A 146 4.23 0.12 8.26
N VAL A 147 4.95 -0.99 8.44
CA VAL A 147 4.54 -2.07 9.33
C VAL A 147 4.38 -1.55 10.76
N SER A 148 5.34 -0.78 11.29
CA SER A 148 5.24 -0.24 12.66
C SER A 148 4.07 0.73 12.85
N LEU A 149 3.65 1.46 11.81
CA LEU A 149 2.49 2.35 11.85
C LEU A 149 1.16 1.58 11.81
N LEU A 150 1.09 0.45 11.11
CA LEU A 150 -0.13 -0.36 10.97
C LEU A 150 -0.30 -1.41 12.07
N GLN A 151 0.80 -1.94 12.62
CA GLN A 151 0.83 -3.04 13.59
C GLN A 151 -0.04 -2.81 14.86
N PRO A 152 -0.24 -1.59 15.38
CA PRO A 152 -1.12 -1.38 16.53
C PRO A 152 -2.62 -1.53 16.20
N LEU A 153 -3.03 -1.31 14.95
CA LEU A 153 -4.44 -1.22 14.57
C LEU A 153 -5.25 -2.52 14.76
N PRO A 154 -4.73 -3.73 14.42
CA PRO A 154 -5.45 -4.98 14.64
C PRO A 154 -5.89 -5.16 16.09
N ALA A 155 -4.99 -4.90 17.05
CA ALA A 155 -5.30 -4.99 18.47
C ALA A 155 -6.21 -3.85 18.95
N GLN A 156 -5.99 -2.62 18.46
CA GLN A 156 -6.80 -1.45 18.83
C GLN A 156 -8.27 -1.60 18.41
N PHE A 157 -8.53 -2.20 17.26
CA PHE A 157 -9.88 -2.34 16.69
C PHE A 157 -10.45 -3.75 16.78
N ASN A 158 -9.71 -4.71 17.35
CA ASN A 158 -10.09 -6.12 17.44
C ASN A 158 -10.46 -6.72 16.08
N VAL A 159 -9.57 -6.56 15.10
CA VAL A 159 -9.69 -7.05 13.72
C VAL A 159 -8.44 -7.84 13.30
N SER A 160 -8.50 -8.55 12.17
CA SER A 160 -7.35 -9.31 11.69
C SER A 160 -6.24 -8.40 11.14
N ALA A 161 -5.00 -8.85 11.27
CA ALA A 161 -3.83 -8.19 10.69
C ALA A 161 -3.92 -8.10 9.16
N GLY A 162 -4.34 -9.20 8.51
CA GLY A 162 -4.51 -9.23 7.06
C GLY A 162 -5.51 -8.22 6.55
N ASP A 163 -6.64 -8.02 7.24
CA ASP A 163 -7.64 -7.05 6.82
C ASP A 163 -7.12 -5.61 6.93
N VAL A 164 -6.40 -5.28 8.01
CA VAL A 164 -5.76 -3.95 8.16
C VAL A 164 -4.72 -3.72 7.06
N LEU A 165 -3.83 -4.69 6.81
CA LEU A 165 -2.76 -4.58 5.82
C LEU A 165 -3.31 -4.40 4.40
N HIS A 166 -4.29 -5.21 4.00
CA HIS A 166 -4.85 -5.12 2.66
C HIS A 166 -5.78 -3.92 2.48
N LEU A 167 -6.50 -3.49 3.51
CA LEU A 167 -7.21 -2.21 3.48
C LEU A 167 -6.23 -1.04 3.31
N ALA A 168 -5.10 -1.05 4.02
CA ALA A 168 -4.08 -0.02 3.89
C ALA A 168 -3.53 0.04 2.45
N GLY A 169 -3.29 -1.11 1.80
CA GLY A 169 -2.89 -1.19 0.40
C GLY A 169 -3.89 -0.53 -0.56
N VAL A 170 -5.17 -0.88 -0.45
CA VAL A 170 -6.25 -0.28 -1.27
C VAL A 170 -6.40 1.22 -1.02
N LEU A 171 -6.36 1.64 0.25
CA LEU A 171 -6.41 3.04 0.62
C LEU A 171 -5.18 3.82 0.14
N GLY A 172 -4.02 3.17 0.07
CA GLY A 172 -2.79 3.75 -0.49
C GLY A 172 -2.97 4.12 -1.95
N VAL A 173 -3.60 3.24 -2.74
CA VAL A 173 -3.97 3.52 -4.14
C VAL A 173 -4.92 4.72 -4.21
N LEU A 174 -5.97 4.76 -3.38
CA LEU A 174 -6.95 5.85 -3.38
C LEU A 174 -6.41 7.20 -2.86
N ALA A 175 -5.36 7.17 -2.03
CA ALA A 175 -4.67 8.38 -1.60
C ALA A 175 -3.88 9.05 -2.74
N CYS A 176 -3.62 8.32 -3.83
CA CYS A 176 -2.96 8.80 -5.03
C CYS A 176 -4.00 9.28 -6.07
N PRO A 177 -3.97 10.57 -6.48
CA PRO A 177 -4.85 11.07 -7.53
C PRO A 177 -4.79 10.22 -8.80
N GLY A 178 -5.95 9.80 -9.31
CA GLY A 178 -6.08 8.85 -10.41
C GLY A 178 -6.20 7.37 -9.98
N GLY A 179 -6.01 7.08 -8.69
CA GLY A 179 -6.10 5.74 -8.12
C GLY A 179 -7.51 5.16 -8.26
N PRO A 180 -7.67 3.95 -8.84
CA PRO A 180 -8.97 3.30 -8.93
C PRO A 180 -9.44 2.77 -7.58
N ALA A 181 -10.76 2.72 -7.38
CA ALA A 181 -11.34 1.94 -6.29
C ALA A 181 -11.13 0.44 -6.55
N VAL A 182 -10.54 -0.25 -5.58
CA VAL A 182 -10.35 -1.71 -5.59
C VAL A 182 -11.35 -2.31 -4.61
N LYS A 183 -12.08 -3.34 -5.04
CA LYS A 183 -13.02 -4.01 -4.13
C LYS A 183 -12.29 -4.51 -2.89
N THR A 184 -12.89 -4.26 -1.73
CA THR A 184 -12.28 -4.55 -0.44
C THR A 184 -13.14 -5.54 0.31
N TYR A 185 -12.54 -6.68 0.64
CA TYR A 185 -13.16 -7.72 1.44
C TYR A 185 -12.52 -7.76 2.83
N ILE A 186 -13.32 -8.02 3.86
CA ILE A 186 -12.86 -8.20 5.25
C ILE A 186 -13.29 -9.55 5.79
N GLY A 187 -12.64 -10.02 6.85
CA GLY A 187 -12.87 -11.33 7.46
C GLY A 187 -11.71 -12.30 7.29
N ARG A 188 -10.50 -11.80 6.98
CA ARG A 188 -9.31 -12.66 6.87
C ARG A 188 -9.03 -13.37 8.20
N PRO A 189 -8.73 -14.68 8.17
CA PRO A 189 -8.25 -15.38 9.37
C PRO A 189 -6.85 -14.88 9.74
N ALA A 190 -6.41 -15.19 10.96
CA ALA A 190 -5.00 -15.01 11.33
C ALA A 190 -4.08 -15.84 10.40
N PRO A 191 -2.85 -15.37 10.13
CA PRO A 191 -1.87 -16.11 9.34
C PRO A 191 -1.60 -17.47 9.98
N LYS A 192 -1.60 -18.53 9.18
CA LYS A 192 -1.46 -19.92 9.67
C LYS A 192 -0.01 -20.38 9.72
N ASN A 193 0.83 -19.81 8.86
CA ASN A 193 2.22 -20.19 8.70
C ASN A 193 3.09 -18.94 8.62
N ILE A 194 4.39 -19.12 8.88
CA ILE A 194 5.40 -18.15 8.47
C ILE A 194 5.44 -18.18 6.93
N ALA A 195 5.40 -17.00 6.29
CA ALA A 195 5.49 -16.89 4.85
C ALA A 195 6.81 -17.53 4.35
N PRO A 196 6.81 -18.38 3.32
CA PRO A 196 8.05 -18.99 2.83
C PRO A 196 9.02 -17.96 2.22
N ASP A 197 10.32 -18.19 2.42
CA ASP A 197 11.38 -17.36 1.84
C ASP A 197 11.51 -17.56 0.32
N GLY A 198 12.04 -16.53 -0.37
CA GLY A 198 12.47 -16.63 -1.76
C GLY A 198 11.34 -16.64 -2.80
N LEU A 199 10.11 -16.31 -2.40
CA LEU A 199 8.96 -16.23 -3.31
C LEU A 199 8.71 -14.82 -3.86
N LEU A 200 9.29 -13.79 -3.26
CA LEU A 200 9.16 -12.42 -3.76
C LEU A 200 10.03 -12.20 -5.01
N PRO A 201 9.49 -11.55 -6.07
CA PRO A 201 10.23 -11.31 -7.29
C PRO A 201 11.43 -10.36 -7.09
N ASN A 202 12.59 -10.71 -7.66
CA ASN A 202 13.77 -9.86 -7.63
C ASN A 202 13.78 -8.91 -8.84
N PRO A 203 14.07 -7.61 -8.66
CA PRO A 203 14.03 -6.62 -9.74
C PRO A 203 15.07 -6.85 -10.86
N ASN A 204 16.02 -7.76 -10.68
CA ASN A 204 17.06 -8.12 -11.65
C ASN A 204 16.84 -9.49 -12.30
N SER A 205 15.77 -10.22 -11.94
CA SER A 205 15.47 -11.52 -12.53
C SER A 205 15.06 -11.39 -14.01
N ALA A 206 15.32 -12.46 -14.77
CA ALA A 206 14.88 -12.56 -16.16
C ALA A 206 13.35 -12.56 -16.29
N VAL A 207 12.83 -12.04 -17.40
CA VAL A 207 11.37 -11.96 -17.68
C VAL A 207 10.68 -13.32 -17.51
N LYS A 208 11.31 -14.41 -17.95
CA LYS A 208 10.73 -15.76 -17.78
C LYS A 208 10.57 -16.12 -16.30
N VAL A 209 11.57 -15.86 -15.46
CA VAL A 209 11.49 -16.16 -14.02
C VAL A 209 10.35 -15.37 -13.37
N LEU A 210 10.20 -14.09 -13.72
CA LEU A 210 9.15 -13.25 -13.17
C LEU A 210 7.76 -13.65 -13.65
N THR A 211 7.62 -13.96 -14.95
CA THR A 211 6.33 -14.43 -15.52
C THR A 211 5.94 -15.80 -14.96
N ASP A 212 6.88 -16.73 -14.80
CA ASP A 212 6.66 -18.03 -14.14
C ASP A 212 6.24 -17.83 -12.66
N ARG A 213 6.87 -16.90 -11.94
CA ARG A 213 6.53 -16.57 -10.54
C ARG A 213 5.09 -16.03 -10.42
N PHE A 214 4.69 -15.11 -11.30
CA PHE A 214 3.32 -14.60 -11.34
C PHE A 214 2.30 -15.66 -11.79
N ALA A 215 2.67 -16.54 -12.72
CA ALA A 215 1.84 -17.66 -13.10
C ALA A 215 1.60 -18.63 -11.93
N ASP A 216 2.61 -18.88 -11.09
CA ASP A 216 2.45 -19.69 -9.88
C ASP A 216 1.64 -19.00 -8.76
N MET A 217 1.51 -17.67 -8.80
CA MET A 217 0.51 -16.96 -8.00
C MET A 217 -0.90 -17.00 -8.64
N GLY A 218 -1.02 -17.48 -9.88
CA GLY A 218 -2.26 -17.55 -10.64
C GLY A 218 -2.54 -16.34 -11.53
N PHE A 219 -1.57 -15.47 -11.79
CA PHE A 219 -1.73 -14.30 -12.66
C PHE A 219 -1.27 -14.57 -14.10
N SER A 220 -2.05 -14.06 -15.05
CA SER A 220 -1.63 -13.92 -16.44
C SER A 220 -0.59 -12.81 -16.60
N ILE A 221 0.11 -12.82 -17.74
CA ILE A 221 1.04 -11.75 -18.11
C ILE A 221 0.33 -10.38 -18.14
N ARG A 222 -0.91 -10.32 -18.63
CA ARG A 222 -1.71 -9.09 -18.64
C ARG A 222 -1.95 -8.54 -17.23
N GLU A 223 -2.30 -9.40 -16.28
CA GLU A 223 -2.50 -8.99 -14.88
C GLU A 223 -1.18 -8.55 -14.24
N LEU A 224 -0.08 -9.24 -14.51
CA LEU A 224 1.26 -8.81 -14.10
C LEU A 224 1.59 -7.42 -14.67
N MET A 225 1.39 -7.19 -15.97
CA MET A 225 1.64 -5.88 -16.60
C MET A 225 0.73 -4.78 -16.03
N ALA A 226 -0.48 -5.12 -15.58
CA ALA A 226 -1.34 -4.17 -14.87
C ALA A 226 -0.77 -3.84 -13.48
N LEU A 227 -0.40 -4.86 -12.69
CA LEU A 227 0.11 -4.71 -11.33
C LEU A 227 1.42 -3.92 -11.25
N ILE A 228 2.38 -4.14 -12.16
CA ILE A 228 3.64 -3.36 -12.16
C ILE A 228 3.41 -1.88 -12.42
N GLY A 229 2.25 -1.49 -12.97
CA GLY A 229 1.88 -0.08 -13.12
C GLY A 229 1.82 0.67 -11.79
N ALA A 230 1.70 -0.03 -10.64
CA ALA A 230 1.83 0.59 -9.32
C ALA A 230 3.16 1.35 -9.13
N HIS A 231 4.19 1.00 -9.90
CA HIS A 231 5.46 1.72 -9.95
C HIS A 231 5.30 3.17 -10.41
N SER A 232 4.19 3.59 -11.04
CA SER A 232 3.90 5.01 -11.31
C SER A 232 3.94 5.88 -10.05
N THR A 233 3.59 5.31 -8.89
CA THR A 233 3.75 5.99 -7.60
C THR A 233 4.90 5.43 -6.77
N GLY A 234 5.90 4.80 -7.39
CA GLY A 234 6.98 4.12 -6.68
C GLY A 234 8.27 4.94 -6.58
N LYS A 235 9.02 4.69 -5.50
CA LYS A 235 10.40 5.16 -5.32
C LYS A 235 11.29 4.00 -4.90
N GLN A 236 12.55 4.02 -5.34
CA GLN A 236 13.55 3.05 -4.89
C GLN A 236 14.44 3.65 -3.80
N ARG A 237 14.87 2.83 -2.84
CA ARG A 237 15.83 3.23 -1.80
C ARG A 237 17.03 2.29 -1.69
N PHE A 238 16.86 1.02 -2.06
CA PHE A 238 17.83 -0.04 -1.78
C PHE A 238 18.38 -0.74 -3.02
N VAL A 239 17.78 -0.52 -4.21
CA VAL A 239 18.28 -1.13 -5.45
C VAL A 239 19.56 -0.46 -5.89
N ASN A 240 19.56 0.88 -5.88
CA ASN A 240 20.77 1.67 -5.99
C ASN A 240 20.79 2.72 -4.86
N PRO A 241 21.50 2.45 -3.76
CA PRO A 241 21.56 3.36 -2.62
C PRO A 241 22.07 4.77 -2.95
N ALA A 242 22.91 4.92 -3.98
CA ALA A 242 23.40 6.24 -4.42
C ALA A 242 22.30 7.11 -5.03
N LEU A 243 21.20 6.51 -5.47
CA LEU A 243 20.04 7.19 -6.06
C LEU A 243 18.79 7.05 -5.18
N ALA A 244 18.96 6.76 -3.89
CA ALA A 244 17.85 6.54 -2.97
C ALA A 244 16.86 7.72 -2.98
N GLY A 245 15.57 7.42 -3.10
CA GLY A 245 14.50 8.40 -3.22
C GLY A 245 14.10 8.73 -4.66
N SER A 246 14.85 8.27 -5.66
CA SER A 246 14.46 8.40 -7.08
C SER A 246 13.15 7.67 -7.36
N SER A 247 12.24 8.33 -8.09
CA SER A 247 10.95 7.77 -8.51
C SER A 247 11.09 6.88 -9.73
N PHE A 248 10.09 6.03 -10.00
CA PHE A 248 10.10 5.22 -11.24
C PHE A 248 9.54 5.95 -12.47
N ASP A 249 8.79 7.04 -12.27
CA ASP A 249 8.39 7.97 -13.32
C ASP A 249 8.48 9.44 -12.85
N SER A 250 8.18 10.38 -13.74
CA SER A 250 8.25 11.83 -13.48
C SER A 250 7.13 12.39 -12.61
N THR A 251 6.13 11.59 -12.21
CA THR A 251 4.88 12.03 -11.58
C THR A 251 4.50 11.16 -10.38
N VAL A 252 5.48 10.85 -9.52
CA VAL A 252 5.37 9.91 -8.39
C VAL A 252 4.21 10.12 -7.39
N ASP A 253 3.60 11.29 -7.37
CA ASP A 253 2.45 11.61 -6.52
C ASP A 253 1.11 11.40 -7.24
N ILE A 254 1.12 10.91 -8.49
CA ILE A 254 -0.04 10.77 -9.37
C ILE A 254 -0.10 9.33 -9.87
N TRP A 255 -1.27 8.71 -9.75
CA TRP A 255 -1.54 7.37 -10.25
C TRP A 255 -1.91 7.44 -11.73
N ASP A 256 -0.92 7.55 -12.60
CA ASP A 256 -1.11 7.67 -14.05
C ASP A 256 -0.33 6.62 -14.87
N VAL A 257 -0.38 6.73 -16.20
CA VAL A 257 0.26 5.79 -17.13
C VAL A 257 1.61 6.28 -17.67
N ARG A 258 2.23 7.32 -17.08
CA ARG A 258 3.53 7.83 -17.51
C ARG A 258 4.65 6.81 -17.36
N PHE A 259 4.62 6.04 -16.27
CA PHE A 259 5.51 4.90 -16.04
C PHE A 259 5.70 4.03 -17.29
N TYR A 260 4.61 3.67 -17.98
CA TYR A 260 4.69 2.80 -19.16
C TYR A 260 5.49 3.45 -20.30
N SER A 261 5.20 4.72 -20.63
CA SER A 261 5.92 5.43 -21.70
C SER A 261 7.36 5.79 -21.33
N GLU A 262 7.61 6.21 -20.10
CA GLU A 262 8.93 6.66 -19.65
C GLU A 262 9.91 5.49 -19.48
N THR A 263 9.41 4.32 -19.06
CA THR A 263 10.23 3.10 -18.98
C THR A 263 10.78 2.70 -20.35
N GLN A 264 9.97 2.83 -21.41
CA GLN A 264 10.35 2.52 -22.80
C GLN A 264 11.26 3.56 -23.46
N SER A 265 11.36 4.76 -22.87
CA SER A 265 12.14 5.85 -23.43
C SER A 265 13.63 5.50 -23.46
N SER A 266 14.35 5.90 -24.51
CA SER A 266 15.81 5.79 -24.56
C SER A 266 16.50 6.71 -23.55
N THR A 267 15.83 7.79 -23.14
CA THR A 267 16.34 8.76 -22.17
C THR A 267 15.47 8.75 -20.91
N ALA A 268 16.09 8.53 -19.75
CA ALA A 268 15.40 8.58 -18.47
C ALA A 268 15.00 10.03 -18.14
N ALA A 269 13.80 10.22 -17.59
CA ALA A 269 13.38 11.52 -17.10
C ALA A 269 14.25 11.96 -15.89
N PRO A 270 14.53 13.26 -15.70
CA PRO A 270 15.30 13.73 -14.57
C PRO A 270 14.72 13.26 -13.22
N GLY A 271 15.58 12.78 -12.32
CA GLY A 271 15.17 12.30 -10.99
C GLY A 271 14.51 10.92 -10.98
N THR A 272 14.42 10.26 -12.14
CA THR A 272 13.84 8.90 -12.25
C THR A 272 14.90 7.80 -12.23
N PHE A 273 14.48 6.62 -11.80
CA PHE A 273 15.23 5.38 -11.82
C PHE A 273 14.39 4.30 -12.52
N ARG A 274 15.01 3.43 -13.31
CA ARG A 274 14.30 2.31 -13.96
C ARG A 274 14.81 0.99 -13.43
N LEU A 275 13.91 0.15 -12.92
CA LEU A 275 14.26 -1.21 -12.55
C LEU A 275 14.58 -2.02 -13.81
N ASN A 276 15.59 -2.90 -13.72
CA ASN A 276 15.99 -3.75 -14.84
C ASN A 276 14.82 -4.63 -15.32
N SER A 277 14.06 -5.20 -14.39
CA SER A 277 12.83 -5.96 -14.67
C SER A 277 11.80 -5.17 -15.48
N ASP A 278 11.49 -3.93 -15.08
CA ASP A 278 10.51 -3.07 -15.78
C ASP A 278 10.94 -2.76 -17.21
N VAL A 279 12.21 -2.39 -17.40
CA VAL A 279 12.78 -2.18 -18.74
C VAL A 279 12.67 -3.45 -19.57
N ASN A 280 13.07 -4.59 -19.01
CA ASN A 280 13.01 -5.87 -19.71
C ASN A 280 11.57 -6.26 -20.07
N PHE A 281 10.58 -6.05 -19.20
CA PHE A 281 9.17 -6.28 -19.52
C PHE A 281 8.68 -5.43 -20.68
N SER A 282 9.11 -4.18 -20.76
CA SER A 282 8.68 -3.23 -21.78
C SER A 282 9.21 -3.55 -23.20
N HIS A 283 10.28 -4.34 -23.30
CA HIS A 283 10.94 -4.70 -24.56
C HIS A 283 10.90 -6.20 -24.90
N ASN A 284 10.50 -7.07 -23.97
CA ASN A 284 10.49 -8.51 -24.19
C ASN A 284 9.29 -8.97 -25.03
N ALA A 285 9.52 -9.84 -26.02
CA ALA A 285 8.50 -10.31 -26.95
C ALA A 285 7.28 -10.97 -26.27
N THR A 286 7.45 -11.59 -25.11
CA THR A 286 6.38 -12.26 -24.36
C THR A 286 5.47 -11.27 -23.64
N THR A 287 6.00 -10.15 -23.14
CA THR A 287 5.29 -9.22 -22.25
C THR A 287 4.94 -7.90 -22.91
N GLN A 288 5.68 -7.47 -23.92
CA GLN A 288 5.58 -6.15 -24.53
C GLN A 288 4.18 -5.86 -25.09
N LYS A 289 3.51 -6.86 -25.67
CA LYS A 289 2.13 -6.69 -26.17
C LYS A 289 1.18 -6.26 -25.06
N ASP A 290 1.26 -6.90 -23.89
CA ASP A 290 0.39 -6.58 -22.75
C ASP A 290 0.86 -5.32 -22.02
N TYR A 291 2.16 -5.05 -21.96
CA TYR A 291 2.73 -3.78 -21.48
C TYR A 291 2.17 -2.59 -22.28
N ASN A 292 2.17 -2.70 -23.61
CA ASN A 292 1.67 -1.66 -24.52
C ASN A 292 0.16 -1.41 -24.45
N ARG A 293 -0.62 -2.27 -23.76
CA ARG A 293 -2.05 -2.03 -23.54
C ARG A 293 -2.32 -0.84 -22.64
N PHE A 294 -1.34 -0.49 -21.81
CA PHE A 294 -1.48 0.53 -20.78
C PHE A 294 -0.79 1.84 -21.15
N VAL A 295 0.14 1.83 -22.11
CA VAL A 295 0.78 3.04 -22.65
C VAL A 295 -0.29 4.02 -23.16
N GLY A 296 -0.44 5.13 -22.45
CA GLY A 296 -1.41 6.17 -22.79
C GLY A 296 -2.87 5.77 -22.61
N LYS A 297 -3.18 4.72 -21.83
CA LYS A 297 -4.54 4.17 -21.67
C LYS A 297 -4.97 4.10 -20.20
N GLN A 298 -5.10 5.26 -19.55
CA GLN A 298 -5.46 5.39 -18.13
C GLN A 298 -6.68 4.54 -17.72
N ASP A 299 -7.82 4.67 -18.41
CA ASP A 299 -9.05 3.96 -18.02
C ASP A 299 -8.94 2.44 -18.17
N ASN A 300 -8.13 1.97 -19.12
CA ASN A 300 -7.85 0.54 -19.27
C ASN A 300 -6.96 0.07 -18.12
N TRP A 301 -5.88 0.79 -17.84
CA TRP A 301 -4.99 0.43 -16.74
C TRP A 301 -5.71 0.46 -15.40
N ALA A 302 -6.46 1.52 -15.08
CA ALA A 302 -7.20 1.65 -13.83
C ALA A 302 -8.14 0.44 -13.59
N ARG A 303 -8.90 0.03 -14.61
CA ARG A 303 -9.79 -1.15 -14.51
C ARG A 303 -9.02 -2.46 -14.33
N GLU A 304 -7.98 -2.69 -15.13
CA GLU A 304 -7.22 -3.95 -15.09
C GLU A 304 -6.39 -4.06 -13.80
N TYR A 305 -5.82 -2.94 -13.35
CA TYR A 305 -5.14 -2.86 -12.07
C TYR A 305 -6.10 -3.16 -10.91
N ALA A 306 -7.29 -2.55 -10.90
CA ALA A 306 -8.26 -2.80 -9.84
C ALA A 306 -8.67 -4.27 -9.77
N ASN A 307 -8.93 -4.91 -10.91
CA ASN A 307 -9.26 -6.34 -10.97
C ASN A 307 -8.08 -7.22 -10.51
N ALA A 308 -6.85 -6.90 -10.94
CA ALA A 308 -5.67 -7.67 -10.55
C ALA A 308 -5.30 -7.47 -9.07
N HIS A 309 -5.48 -6.27 -8.52
CA HIS A 309 -5.28 -5.96 -7.10
C HIS A 309 -6.34 -6.66 -6.25
N GLU A 310 -7.62 -6.65 -6.66
CA GLU A 310 -8.68 -7.41 -5.98
C GLU A 310 -8.27 -8.88 -5.85
N LYS A 311 -7.86 -9.51 -6.96
CA LYS A 311 -7.36 -10.89 -6.98
C LYS A 311 -6.13 -11.09 -6.08
N MET A 312 -5.16 -10.16 -6.12
CA MET A 312 -3.99 -10.19 -5.25
C MET A 312 -4.36 -10.16 -3.76
N SER A 313 -5.34 -9.33 -3.38
CA SER A 313 -5.83 -9.22 -2.00
C SER A 313 -6.58 -10.46 -1.50
N LEU A 314 -6.84 -11.43 -2.39
CA LEU A 314 -7.57 -12.67 -2.13
C LEU A 314 -6.68 -13.92 -2.24
N LEU A 315 -5.38 -13.78 -2.50
CA LEU A 315 -4.48 -14.94 -2.62
C LEU A 315 -4.44 -15.74 -1.32
N GLY A 316 -4.78 -17.03 -1.41
CA GLY A 316 -4.86 -17.94 -0.26
C GLY A 316 -6.19 -17.92 0.49
N LEU A 317 -7.16 -17.10 0.07
CA LEU A 317 -8.46 -16.94 0.72
C LEU A 317 -9.60 -17.56 -0.10
N ASP A 318 -10.69 -17.89 0.59
CA ASP A 318 -11.98 -18.20 -0.03
C ASP A 318 -12.86 -16.95 0.07
N GLN A 319 -13.04 -16.25 -1.05
CA GLN A 319 -13.82 -15.02 -1.12
C GLN A 319 -15.27 -15.19 -0.60
N SER A 320 -15.86 -16.38 -0.72
CA SER A 320 -17.23 -16.65 -0.27
C SER A 320 -17.38 -16.59 1.26
N THR A 321 -16.27 -16.67 1.98
CA THR A 321 -16.22 -16.56 3.45
C THR A 321 -15.98 -15.13 3.93
N LEU A 322 -15.72 -14.20 3.01
CA LEU A 322 -15.40 -12.81 3.31
C LEU A 322 -16.61 -11.89 3.07
N THR A 323 -16.56 -10.70 3.65
CA THR A 323 -17.59 -9.67 3.50
C THR A 323 -17.08 -8.54 2.60
N ASP A 324 -17.82 -8.23 1.53
CA ASP A 324 -17.55 -7.02 0.72
C ASP A 324 -17.87 -5.76 1.55
N CYS A 325 -16.82 -5.01 1.85
CA CYS A 325 -16.88 -3.73 2.55
C CYS A 325 -16.38 -2.57 1.69
N SER A 326 -16.49 -2.67 0.36
CA SER A 326 -16.11 -1.60 -0.57
C SER A 326 -16.87 -0.28 -0.33
N GLU A 327 -17.99 -0.32 0.39
CA GLU A 327 -18.75 0.87 0.79
C GLU A 327 -18.00 1.84 1.71
N ILE A 328 -16.94 1.38 2.38
CA ILE A 328 -16.13 2.23 3.25
C ILE A 328 -15.17 3.12 2.44
N LEU A 329 -14.90 2.77 1.18
CA LEU A 329 -13.86 3.43 0.41
C LEU A 329 -14.23 4.91 0.14
N PRO A 330 -13.27 5.83 0.31
CA PRO A 330 -13.50 7.22 -0.06
C PRO A 330 -13.59 7.36 -1.59
N GLN A 331 -14.16 8.48 -2.05
CA GLN A 331 -14.17 8.80 -3.47
C GLN A 331 -12.73 9.02 -3.98
N SER A 332 -12.43 8.51 -5.18
CA SER A 332 -11.17 8.76 -5.89
C SER A 332 -11.08 10.20 -6.38
N ILE A 333 -9.87 10.76 -6.41
CA ILE A 333 -9.60 12.04 -7.07
C ILE A 333 -9.42 11.76 -8.58
N ASP A 334 -10.32 12.25 -9.43
CA ASP A 334 -10.27 12.01 -10.89
C ASP A 334 -9.19 12.89 -11.55
N LEU A 335 -8.36 12.30 -12.41
CA LEU A 335 -7.34 13.05 -13.16
C LEU A 335 -7.94 14.07 -14.13
N LYS A 336 -9.18 13.89 -14.58
CA LYS A 336 -9.90 14.87 -15.42
C LYS A 336 -10.04 16.20 -14.71
N ASP A 337 -10.32 16.18 -13.41
CA ASP A 337 -10.50 17.38 -12.59
C ASP A 337 -9.17 18.15 -12.42
N LEU A 338 -8.04 17.46 -12.60
CA LEU A 338 -6.70 17.99 -12.44
C LEU A 338 -6.05 18.42 -13.77
N SER A 339 -6.66 18.06 -14.91
CA SER A 339 -6.08 18.33 -16.22
C SER A 339 -6.22 19.80 -16.64
N THR A 340 -5.24 20.28 -17.41
CA THR A 340 -5.29 21.58 -18.12
C THR A 340 -6.14 21.53 -19.40
N SER A 341 -6.48 20.36 -19.92
CA SER A 341 -7.29 20.18 -21.14
C SER A 341 -8.78 20.05 -20.83
N SER A 342 -9.61 20.87 -21.47
CA SER A 342 -11.08 20.85 -21.38
C SER A 342 -11.76 19.86 -22.36
N SER A 343 -10.98 19.09 -23.13
CA SER A 343 -11.58 18.08 -24.01
C SER A 343 -12.19 16.97 -23.13
N GLY A 344 -13.50 16.73 -23.24
CA GLY A 344 -14.24 15.75 -22.44
C GLY A 344 -13.82 14.26 -22.60
N LYS A 345 -12.61 13.99 -23.11
CA LYS A 345 -11.97 12.67 -23.17
C LYS A 345 -10.71 12.69 -22.29
N GLN A 346 -10.50 11.64 -21.51
CA GLN A 346 -9.29 11.47 -20.69
C GLN A 346 -8.05 11.49 -21.59
N PRO A 347 -7.12 12.47 -21.45
CA PRO A 347 -5.91 12.52 -22.25
C PRO A 347 -4.98 11.34 -21.90
N THR A 348 -4.17 10.91 -22.86
CA THR A 348 -3.31 9.72 -22.76
C THR A 348 -2.25 9.85 -21.66
N ASN A 349 -1.74 11.06 -21.43
CA ASN A 349 -0.97 11.48 -20.27
C ASN A 349 -1.41 12.92 -19.96
N PRO A 350 -2.37 13.15 -19.05
CA PRO A 350 -2.81 14.49 -18.75
C PRO A 350 -1.62 15.36 -18.34
N VAL A 351 -1.51 16.55 -18.91
CA VAL A 351 -0.71 17.60 -18.28
C VAL A 351 -1.52 18.03 -17.06
N ILE A 352 -0.98 17.71 -15.88
CA ILE A 352 -1.60 18.00 -14.61
C ILE A 352 -1.28 19.45 -14.25
N ASP A 353 -2.32 20.22 -13.94
CA ASP A 353 -2.19 21.57 -13.45
C ASP A 353 -1.70 21.53 -11.99
N PRO A 354 -0.49 22.04 -11.68
CA PRO A 354 0.06 21.98 -10.32
C PRO A 354 -0.80 22.70 -9.28
N VAL A 355 -1.52 23.76 -9.67
CA VAL A 355 -2.40 24.52 -8.78
C VAL A 355 -3.65 23.71 -8.47
N LYS A 356 -4.27 23.09 -9.48
CA LYS A 356 -5.42 22.20 -9.26
C LYS A 356 -5.04 20.97 -8.46
N LEU A 357 -3.87 20.40 -8.71
CA LEU A 357 -3.34 19.26 -7.95
C LEU A 357 -3.17 19.61 -6.47
N GLU A 358 -2.48 20.71 -6.16
CA GLU A 358 -2.30 21.11 -4.75
C GLU A 358 -3.63 21.46 -4.09
N ALA A 359 -4.57 22.12 -4.80
CA ALA A 359 -5.91 22.39 -4.28
C ALA A 359 -6.71 21.10 -4.01
N ALA A 360 -6.64 20.12 -4.90
CA ALA A 360 -7.29 18.82 -4.72
C ALA A 360 -6.67 18.03 -3.56
N ILE A 361 -5.33 18.04 -3.44
CA ILE A 361 -4.62 17.44 -2.31
C ILE A 361 -5.02 18.12 -1.00
N GLN A 362 -5.08 19.45 -0.95
CA GLN A 362 -5.48 20.20 0.24
C GLN A 362 -6.93 19.89 0.63
N LYS A 363 -7.83 19.88 -0.35
CA LYS A 363 -9.23 19.49 -0.13
C LYS A 363 -9.35 18.06 0.37
N TYR A 364 -8.63 17.11 -0.23
CA TYR A 364 -8.67 15.71 0.20
C TYR A 364 -8.12 15.56 1.62
N ARG A 365 -7.00 16.21 1.91
CA ARG A 365 -6.37 16.25 3.23
C ARG A 365 -7.28 16.86 4.30
N SER A 366 -8.00 17.92 3.99
CA SER A 366 -8.93 18.57 4.93
C SER A 366 -10.17 17.75 5.26
N ILE A 367 -10.44 16.65 4.54
CA ILE A 367 -11.54 15.76 4.92
C ILE A 367 -11.13 14.86 6.10
N TRP A 368 -9.82 14.62 6.25
CA TRP A 368 -9.26 13.69 7.23
C TRP A 368 -8.60 14.35 8.43
N LEU A 369 -8.13 15.59 8.30
CA LEU A 369 -7.54 16.42 9.36
C LEU A 369 -8.57 17.42 9.87
#